data_AF-A0A5B0D2F6-F1
#
_entry.id   AF-A0A5B0D2F6-F1
#
_cell.length_a   1.000
_cell.length_b   1.000
_cell.length_c   1.000
_cell.angle_alpha   90.00
_cell.angle_beta   90.00
_cell.angle_gamma   90.00
#
_symmetry.space_group_name_H-M   'P 1'
#
loop_
_entity.id
_entity.type
_entity.pdbx_description
1 polymer ?
#
loop_
_entity_poly.entity_id
_entity_poly.type
_entity_poly.pdbx_seq_one_letter_code
_entity_poly.pdbx_strand_id
1 'polypeptide(L)'
;MTLRPLPPRDSEEASGVESGLMADIAAGSQSAFARLYDLTCAQIFGLILSVIPRRDAAEDVLQDCYLHVWSHAADFDAHRGDVRAWISGIARRRAVERTLSATAGTPVTPPSADGLHPGGATAVA
;
A
#
# COMPACT_ATOMS: atom_id res chain seq x y z
N MET A 1 24.87 -0.15 -23.78
CA MET A 1 23.85 0.46 -24.64
C MET A 1 22.66 -0.49 -24.68
N THR A 2 21.85 -0.52 -23.61
CA THR A 2 20.70 -1.43 -23.53
C THR A 2 19.55 -0.78 -24.27
N LEU A 3 19.20 -1.36 -25.43
CA LEU A 3 17.94 -1.06 -26.08
C LEU A 3 16.85 -1.49 -25.10
N ARG A 4 16.15 -0.52 -24.49
CA ARG A 4 14.84 -0.75 -23.89
C ARG A 4 13.98 -1.38 -25.00
N PRO A 5 13.56 -2.65 -24.88
CA PRO A 5 12.69 -3.24 -25.88
C PRO A 5 11.44 -2.36 -26.01
N LEU A 6 11.08 -2.02 -27.25
CA LEU A 6 9.84 -1.32 -27.56
C LEU A 6 8.70 -2.21 -27.04
N PRO A 7 7.84 -1.70 -26.14
CA PRO A 7 6.71 -2.50 -25.68
C PRO A 7 5.84 -2.87 -26.89
N PRO A 8 5.25 -4.08 -26.92
CA PRO A 8 4.33 -4.46 -27.99
C PRO A 8 3.19 -3.42 -28.07
N ARG A 9 2.64 -3.18 -29.27
CA ARG A 9 1.59 -2.16 -29.50
C ARG A 9 0.38 -2.36 -28.56
N ASP A 10 0.13 -3.60 -28.14
CA ASP A 10 -0.89 -3.97 -27.16
C ASP A 10 -0.66 -3.34 -25.77
N SER A 11 0.57 -3.00 -25.39
CA SER A 11 0.87 -2.39 -24.08
C SER A 11 0.55 -0.90 -24.03
N GLU A 12 0.75 -0.19 -25.14
CA GLU A 12 0.39 1.24 -25.22
C GLU A 12 -1.13 1.39 -25.35
N GLU A 13 -1.78 0.48 -26.08
CA GLU A 13 -3.24 0.34 -26.07
C GLU A 13 -3.77 -0.06 -24.69
N ALA A 14 -3.13 -1.01 -23.99
CA ALA A 14 -3.51 -1.39 -22.63
C ALA A 14 -3.40 -0.20 -21.66
N SER A 15 -2.32 0.60 -21.75
CA SER A 15 -2.17 1.80 -20.93
C SER A 15 -3.26 2.84 -21.23
N GLY A 16 -3.61 3.03 -22.50
CA GLY A 16 -4.74 3.88 -22.91
C GLY A 16 -6.09 3.38 -22.38
N VAL A 17 -6.35 2.07 -22.45
CA VAL A 17 -7.55 1.44 -21.90
C VAL A 17 -7.61 1.61 -20.39
N GLU A 18 -6.53 1.30 -19.67
CA GLU A 18 -6.45 1.43 -18.21
C GLU A 18 -6.63 2.89 -17.77
N SER A 19 -6.07 3.85 -18.52
CA SER A 19 -6.25 5.28 -18.25
C SER A 19 -7.69 5.73 -18.44
N GLY A 20 -8.38 5.23 -19.48
CA GLY A 20 -9.81 5.47 -19.66
C GLY A 20 -10.64 4.92 -18.51
N LEU A 21 -10.31 3.71 -18.03
CA LEU A 21 -10.98 3.12 -16.86
C LEU A 21 -10.79 3.98 -15.60
N MET A 22 -9.62 4.58 -15.39
CA MET A 22 -9.40 5.47 -14.24
C MET A 22 -10.32 6.69 -14.24
N ALA A 23 -10.57 7.30 -15.40
CA ALA A 23 -11.51 8.41 -15.51
C ALA A 23 -12.95 7.99 -15.14
N ASP A 24 -13.38 6.81 -15.60
CA ASP A 24 -14.70 6.28 -15.25
C ASP A 24 -14.81 5.92 -13.76
N ILE A 25 -13.74 5.38 -13.16
CA ILE A 25 -13.68 5.08 -11.72
C ILE A 25 -13.78 6.37 -10.91
N ALA A 26 -13.12 7.46 -11.32
CA ALA A 26 -13.24 8.76 -10.67
C ALA A 26 -14.69 9.30 -10.71
N ALA A 27 -15.48 8.90 -11.70
CA ALA A 27 -16.92 9.19 -11.79
C ALA A 27 -17.81 8.18 -11.00
N GLY A 28 -17.22 7.18 -10.34
CA GLY A 28 -17.93 6.17 -9.53
C GLY A 28 -18.35 4.91 -10.29
N SER A 29 -17.79 4.64 -11.47
CA SER A 29 -18.11 3.45 -12.27
C SER A 29 -17.55 2.16 -11.63
N GLN A 30 -18.42 1.39 -11.00
CA GLN A 30 -18.07 0.08 -10.42
C GLN A 30 -17.62 -0.94 -11.47
N SER A 31 -18.21 -0.90 -12.68
CA SER A 31 -17.82 -1.80 -13.77
C SER A 31 -16.42 -1.49 -14.30
N ALA A 32 -16.04 -0.21 -14.37
CA ALA A 32 -14.69 0.18 -14.75
C ALA A 32 -13.67 -0.28 -13.71
N PHE A 33 -14.02 -0.16 -12.43
CA PHE A 33 -13.19 -0.64 -11.33
C PHE A 33 -12.99 -2.16 -11.36
N ALA A 34 -14.08 -2.92 -11.56
CA ALA A 34 -14.00 -4.38 -11.69
C ALA A 34 -13.08 -4.79 -12.86
N ARG A 35 -13.23 -4.13 -14.01
CA ARG A 35 -12.37 -4.40 -15.18
C ARG A 35 -10.90 -4.06 -14.92
N LEU A 36 -10.63 -2.94 -14.27
CA LEU A 36 -9.26 -2.56 -13.89
C LEU A 36 -8.67 -3.59 -12.91
N TYR A 37 -9.46 -4.04 -11.94
CA TYR A 37 -9.06 -5.08 -10.99
C TYR A 37 -8.69 -6.37 -11.73
N ASP A 38 -9.55 -6.88 -12.61
CA ASP A 38 -9.29 -8.10 -13.39
C ASP A 38 -7.99 -8.02 -14.23
N LEU A 39 -7.70 -6.84 -14.79
CA LEU A 39 -6.50 -6.61 -15.60
C LEU A 39 -5.20 -6.58 -14.77
N THR A 40 -5.27 -6.21 -13.49
CA THR A 40 -4.08 -5.83 -12.71
C THR A 40 -3.86 -6.65 -11.44
N CYS A 41 -4.89 -7.29 -10.88
CA CYS A 41 -4.84 -7.88 -9.53
C CYS A 41 -3.76 -8.95 -9.39
N ALA A 42 -3.59 -9.83 -10.38
CA ALA A 42 -2.61 -10.90 -10.34
C ALA A 42 -1.17 -10.36 -10.27
N GLN A 43 -0.87 -9.33 -11.07
CA GLN A 43 0.45 -8.67 -11.08
C GLN A 43 0.72 -7.98 -9.73
N ILE A 44 -0.26 -7.23 -9.23
CA ILE A 44 -0.12 -6.48 -7.97
C ILE A 44 -0.03 -7.43 -6.77
N PHE A 45 -0.80 -8.52 -6.78
CA PHE A 45 -0.73 -9.53 -5.73
C PHE A 45 0.63 -10.24 -5.70
N GLY A 46 1.18 -10.59 -6.87
CA GLY A 46 2.54 -11.14 -6.97
C GLY A 46 3.61 -10.17 -6.45
N LEU A 47 3.45 -8.87 -6.73
CA LEU A 47 4.33 -7.83 -6.17
C LEU A 47 4.24 -7.79 -4.63
N ILE A 48 3.03 -7.80 -4.07
CA ILE A 48 2.84 -7.76 -2.60
C ILE A 48 3.45 -9.00 -1.95
N LEU A 49 3.22 -10.20 -2.52
CA LEU A 49 3.80 -11.45 -2.03
C LEU A 49 5.34 -11.45 -2.01
N SER A 50 5.97 -10.72 -2.94
CA SER A 50 7.44 -10.57 -2.96
C SER A 50 7.98 -9.77 -1.76
N VAL A 51 7.13 -8.94 -1.14
CA VAL A 51 7.48 -8.14 0.05
C VAL A 51 7.02 -8.84 1.33
N ILE A 52 5.82 -9.44 1.32
CA ILE A 52 5.22 -10.14 2.46
C ILE A 52 4.90 -11.57 2.03
N PRO A 53 5.75 -12.57 2.34
CA PRO A 53 5.58 -13.95 1.91
C PRO A 53 4.54 -14.69 2.79
N ARG A 54 3.39 -14.07 3.02
CA ARG A 54 2.27 -14.59 3.80
C ARG A 54 0.97 -14.21 3.10
N ARG A 55 0.23 -15.21 2.62
CA ARG A 55 -0.90 -15.03 1.70
C ARG A 55 -2.04 -14.20 2.29
N ASP A 56 -2.44 -14.50 3.53
CA ASP A 56 -3.48 -13.77 4.27
C ASP A 56 -3.13 -12.29 4.40
N ALA A 57 -1.91 -11.97 4.82
CA ALA A 57 -1.47 -10.57 4.92
C ALA A 57 -1.37 -9.87 3.56
N ALA A 58 -1.01 -10.60 2.51
CA ALA A 58 -0.94 -10.04 1.17
C ALA A 58 -2.33 -9.72 0.61
N GLU A 59 -3.34 -10.52 0.94
CA GLU A 59 -4.74 -10.29 0.55
C GLU A 59 -5.30 -9.03 1.22
N ASP A 60 -5.05 -8.84 2.51
CA ASP A 60 -5.43 -7.61 3.23
C ASP A 60 -4.82 -6.37 2.56
N VAL A 61 -3.51 -6.42 2.27
CA VAL A 61 -2.80 -5.30 1.62
C VAL A 61 -3.32 -5.06 0.19
N LEU A 62 -3.68 -6.11 -0.54
CA LEU A 62 -4.27 -6.00 -1.86
C LEU A 62 -5.62 -5.29 -1.78
N GLN A 63 -6.48 -5.66 -0.84
CA GLN A 63 -7.77 -5.01 -0.61
C GLN A 63 -7.59 -3.53 -0.29
N ASP A 64 -6.72 -3.19 0.66
CA ASP A 64 -6.42 -1.80 1.02
C ASP A 64 -5.86 -1.00 -0.15
N CYS A 65 -5.04 -1.63 -1.00
CA CYS A 65 -4.53 -1.02 -2.21
C CYS A 65 -5.66 -0.64 -3.17
N TYR A 66 -6.58 -1.56 -3.44
CA TYR A 66 -7.68 -1.30 -4.37
C TYR A 66 -8.76 -0.37 -3.79
N LEU A 67 -8.99 -0.38 -2.48
CA LEU A 67 -9.81 0.62 -1.80
C LEU A 67 -9.23 2.04 -1.95
N HIS A 68 -7.90 2.15 -1.92
CA HIS A 68 -7.23 3.41 -2.16
C HIS A 68 -7.34 3.85 -3.62
N VAL A 69 -7.16 2.92 -4.57
CA VAL A 69 -7.37 3.19 -6.00
C VAL A 69 -8.77 3.73 -6.24
N TRP A 70 -9.81 3.09 -5.69
CA TRP A 70 -11.19 3.57 -5.79
C TRP A 70 -11.34 5.01 -5.25
N SER A 71 -10.82 5.25 -4.04
CA SER A 71 -11.00 6.54 -3.36
C SER A 71 -10.17 7.68 -3.95
N HIS A 72 -9.08 7.37 -4.67
CA HIS A 72 -8.12 8.36 -5.18
C HIS A 72 -7.93 8.27 -6.70
N ALA A 73 -8.89 7.68 -7.42
CA ALA A 73 -8.82 7.57 -8.88
C ALA A 73 -8.74 8.95 -9.56
N ALA A 74 -9.37 9.97 -8.97
CA ALA A 74 -9.31 11.35 -9.46
C ALA A 74 -7.92 11.99 -9.36
N ASP A 75 -7.03 11.44 -8.52
CA ASP A 75 -5.66 11.94 -8.35
C ASP A 75 -4.69 11.33 -9.38
N PHE A 76 -5.14 10.33 -10.16
CA PHE A 76 -4.33 9.74 -11.21
C PHE A 76 -4.15 10.74 -12.37
N ASP A 77 -2.89 10.94 -12.75
CA ASP A 77 -2.50 11.79 -13.87
C ASP A 77 -1.76 10.94 -14.92
N ALA A 78 -2.42 10.71 -16.05
CA ALA A 78 -1.89 9.92 -17.16
C ALA A 78 -0.60 10.53 -17.77
N HIS A 79 -0.32 11.81 -17.56
CA HIS A 79 0.92 12.44 -18.00
C HIS A 79 2.11 12.11 -17.08
N ARG A 80 1.86 11.65 -15.85
CA ARG A 80 2.91 11.32 -14.87
C ARG A 80 3.35 9.86 -14.93
N GLY A 81 2.60 9.00 -15.60
CA GLY A 81 2.97 7.61 -15.84
C GLY A 81 1.79 6.66 -15.98
N ASP A 82 2.08 5.39 -16.22
CA ASP A 82 1.08 4.36 -16.42
C ASP A 82 0.33 3.98 -15.14
N VAL A 83 -0.94 3.61 -15.30
CA VAL A 83 -1.82 3.15 -14.22
C VAL A 83 -1.17 2.03 -13.38
N ARG A 84 -0.58 1.03 -14.03
CA ARG A 84 0.09 -0.09 -13.33
C ARG A 84 1.25 0.37 -12.46
N ALA A 85 2.03 1.34 -12.92
CA ALA A 85 3.16 1.88 -12.16
C ALA A 85 2.66 2.63 -10.92
N TRP A 86 1.59 3.41 -11.07
CA TRP A 86 0.94 4.10 -9.97
C TRP A 86 0.41 3.13 -8.91
N ILE A 87 -0.36 2.10 -9.31
CA ILE A 87 -0.87 1.06 -8.40
C ILE A 87 0.28 0.29 -7.73
N SER A 88 1.35 -0.02 -8.47
CA SER A 88 2.52 -0.70 -7.92
C SER A 88 3.22 0.12 -6.82
N GLY A 89 3.31 1.44 -7.01
CA GLY A 89 3.85 2.35 -5.99
C GLY A 89 3.02 2.35 -4.71
N ILE A 90 1.69 2.36 -4.86
CA ILE A 90 0.73 2.27 -3.75
C ILE A 90 0.91 0.93 -3.01
N ALA A 91 0.89 -0.19 -3.73
CA ALA A 91 1.00 -1.53 -3.17
C ALA A 91 2.30 -1.74 -2.41
N ARG A 92 3.44 -1.30 -2.98
CA ARG A 92 4.75 -1.41 -2.35
C ARG A 92 4.81 -0.61 -1.04
N ARG A 93 4.27 0.62 -1.03
CA ARG A 93 4.25 1.46 0.16
C ARG A 93 3.48 0.77 1.29
N ARG A 94 2.26 0.30 1.01
CA ARG A 94 1.44 -0.43 1.99
C ARG A 94 2.08 -1.71 2.49
N ALA A 95 2.70 -2.48 1.59
CA ALA A 95 3.37 -3.71 1.97
C ALA A 95 4.54 -3.45 2.95
N VAL A 96 5.31 -2.38 2.72
CA VAL A 96 6.39 -1.96 3.64
C VAL A 96 5.82 -1.51 4.98
N GLU A 97 4.78 -0.67 4.98
CA GLU A 97 4.11 -0.21 6.21
C GLU A 97 3.64 -1.39 7.06
N ARG A 98 3.05 -2.42 6.44
CA ARG A 98 2.58 -3.62 7.14
C ARG A 98 3.69 -4.41 7.83
N THR A 99 4.87 -4.50 7.22
CA THR A 99 6.06 -5.16 7.80
C THR A 99 6.65 -4.34 8.95
N LEU A 100 6.63 -3.01 8.83
CA LEU A 100 7.08 -2.11 9.89
C LEU A 100 6.16 -2.18 11.13
N SER A 101 4.84 -2.21 10.93
CA SER A 101 3.88 -2.36 12.03
C SER A 101 4.01 -3.70 12.76
N ALA A 102 4.40 -4.78 12.08
CA ALA A 102 4.67 -6.07 12.74
C ALA A 102 5.91 -6.01 13.65
N THR A 103 6.89 -5.16 13.32
CA THR A 103 8.12 -4.98 14.12
C THR A 103 7.91 -4.09 15.34
N ALA A 104 6.91 -3.21 15.33
CA ALA A 104 6.58 -2.32 16.44
C ALA A 104 5.86 -3.02 17.64
N GLY A 105 5.73 -4.34 17.62
CA GLY A 105 4.94 -5.16 18.55
C GLY A 105 5.63 -5.62 19.83
N THR A 106 6.59 -4.88 20.38
CA THR A 106 6.94 -5.03 21.82
C THR A 106 6.78 -3.67 22.50
N PRO A 107 5.69 -3.44 23.26
CA PRO A 107 5.69 -2.35 24.22
C PRO A 107 6.79 -2.64 25.24
N VAL A 108 7.92 -1.92 25.13
CA VAL A 108 8.86 -1.82 26.24
C VAL A 108 8.10 -1.19 27.39
N THR A 109 7.65 -2.02 28.31
CA THR A 109 7.18 -1.53 29.62
C THR A 109 8.45 -1.01 30.29
N PRO A 110 8.60 0.31 30.55
CA PRO A 110 9.70 0.76 31.38
C PRO A 110 9.59 0.02 32.72
N PRO A 111 10.69 -0.50 33.31
CA PRO A 111 10.62 -1.16 34.60
C PRO A 111 9.97 -0.18 35.57
N SER A 112 8.82 -0.58 36.13
CA SER A 112 8.08 0.17 37.13
C SER A 112 9.06 0.71 38.17
N ALA A 113 9.01 2.01 38.38
CA ALA A 113 9.68 2.67 39.49
C ALA A 113 8.98 2.28 40.80
N ASP A 114 9.24 1.07 41.27
CA ASP A 114 8.98 0.67 42.65
C ASP A 114 10.17 1.15 43.50
N GLY A 115 9.89 1.91 44.54
CA GLY A 115 10.87 2.20 45.60
C GLY A 115 11.34 3.65 45.75
N LEU A 116 10.44 4.60 45.95
CA LEU A 116 10.77 5.76 46.79
C LEU A 116 9.59 6.09 47.71
N HIS A 117 9.53 5.38 48.83
CA HIS A 117 8.87 5.87 50.04
C HIS A 117 9.86 6.83 50.76
N PRO A 118 9.62 8.15 50.84
CA PRO A 118 10.31 8.97 51.82
C PRO A 118 9.73 8.69 53.20
N GLY A 119 10.51 8.00 54.03
CA GLY A 119 10.22 7.80 55.45
C GLY A 119 10.15 9.13 56.20
N GLY A 120 9.15 9.25 57.07
CA GLY A 120 9.13 10.26 58.11
C GLY A 120 10.06 9.87 59.25
N ALA A 121 10.85 10.84 59.73
CA ALA A 121 11.47 10.98 61.06
C ALA A 121 12.57 12.07 60.95
N THR A 122 12.88 12.96 61.88
CA THR A 122 12.38 13.38 63.19
C THR A 122 13.25 14.59 63.61
N ALA A 123 12.68 15.52 64.37
CA ALA A 123 13.30 16.49 65.29
C ALA A 123 14.31 17.55 64.76
N VAL A 124 13.90 18.81 64.88
CA VAL A 124 14.79 19.96 65.07
C VAL A 124 14.70 20.39 66.54
N ALA A 125 15.87 20.63 67.13
CA ALA A 125 16.11 21.08 68.49
C ALA A 125 15.75 22.56 68.71
#